data_AF-A0A520YKY5-F1
#
_entry.id   AF-A0A520YKY5-F1
#
_cell.length_a   1.000
_cell.length_b   1.000
_cell.length_c   1.000
_cell.angle_alpha   90.00
_cell.angle_beta   90.00
_cell.angle_gamma   90.00
#
_symmetry.space_group_name_H-M   'P 1'
#
loop_
_entity.id
_entity.type
_entity.pdbx_description
1 polymer ?
#
loop_
_entity_poly.entity_id
_entity_poly.type
_entity_poly.pdbx_seq_one_letter_code
_entity_poly.pdbx_strand_id
1 'polypeptide(L)'
;REDKPTSSKPSAQYITSTLQQAASTRMGFSVKKTMMLAQRLYEAGYITYMRTDSTNLSADAVSDCRAYIEQHYGEKYLPEKPRNYASKEGAQEAHEAIRPSSVGTMPSDLKSVDPDAVRLYELIWRQFVACQMVNAQFTSTSLVAAAAGYELRTRGRVIRFDGFTRVQPSLAKKDEDRTLPDFKQGDALDLKKLDPSQHFTKPAPRFTEASLVKELEKKGIGRPSTYAAIISTIQDRGYVRVENRRMYAEKMGDIVTERLNESFEHLLDYGFTANMEETLDEIANGEKKWQDVLDDFYEDFSGRLATAQLDASEGGLRPNDPTTLPDVTCKACGRPLQIRTASTGVFLGCSGYGLPPKERCKETINLVPGEEAISAEDDDEAESRQLLHKHRCKKCNTAMDSYLIDEQRKLHVCGNNPDCDGYEIESGQFKIKGYDGPVLECDKCGADMQLKSGRFGKYFGCTADECKNTRKLLRSGEPAPPKMDPVPMPELACAKVDDTYILRDGAAGIFLAASQFPKNRETRAPFLDELLPHKDEIDPKYHFLMDGPVKDKHGNRVQVRYQRKTKAQYLMTESDGKPTGWRADFVDGKWVITEKAAKKAAKKKVKKAPKKAAKKAAKKVAKKKSGPKSA
;
A
#
# COMPACT_ATOMS: atom_id res chain seq x y z
N ARG A 1 50.51 -13.29 -0.14
CA ARG A 1 49.55 -12.83 0.89
C ARG A 1 49.83 -11.37 1.18
N GLU A 2 48.81 -10.56 1.33
CA GLU A 2 48.94 -9.17 1.75
C GLU A 2 47.96 -8.88 2.90
N ASP A 3 48.48 -8.41 4.03
CA ASP A 3 47.69 -8.00 5.18
C ASP A 3 47.68 -6.47 5.29
N LYS A 4 46.49 -5.87 5.36
CA LYS A 4 46.30 -4.42 5.41
C LYS A 4 45.36 -4.02 6.56
N PRO A 5 45.75 -3.07 7.43
CA PRO A 5 44.83 -2.51 8.41
C PRO A 5 43.72 -1.75 7.69
N THR A 6 42.47 -1.99 8.08
CA THR A 6 41.30 -1.26 7.58
C THR A 6 40.37 -0.90 8.73
N SER A 7 39.53 0.11 8.52
CA SER A 7 38.57 0.56 9.54
C SER A 7 37.22 0.91 8.95
N SER A 8 36.17 0.79 9.75
CA SER A 8 34.82 1.24 9.42
C SER A 8 34.42 2.35 10.37
N LYS A 9 33.92 3.46 9.81
CA LYS A 9 33.35 4.56 10.59
C LYS A 9 31.88 4.26 10.91
N PRO A 10 31.35 4.69 12.07
CA PRO A 10 29.92 4.72 12.28
C PRO A 10 29.25 5.71 11.32
N SER A 11 28.01 5.41 10.91
CA SER A 11 27.18 6.34 10.14
C SER A 11 26.60 7.44 11.02
N ALA A 12 26.18 8.55 10.41
CA ALA A 12 25.49 9.65 11.07
C ALA A 12 24.22 9.19 11.81
N GLN A 13 23.70 10.05 12.69
CA GLN A 13 22.40 9.82 13.28
C GLN A 13 21.28 9.92 12.24
N TYR A 14 20.18 9.23 12.51
CA TYR A 14 19.07 9.18 11.57
C TYR A 14 18.43 10.55 11.34
N ILE A 15 18.17 10.80 10.06
CA ILE A 15 17.18 11.75 9.55
C ILE A 15 15.98 10.95 9.05
N THR A 16 14.93 11.61 8.59
CA THR A 16 13.69 10.92 8.18
C THR A 16 13.93 9.87 7.09
N SER A 17 14.71 10.22 6.06
CA SER A 17 15.03 9.33 4.94
C SER A 17 15.86 8.11 5.38
N THR A 18 16.88 8.31 6.20
CA THR A 18 17.78 7.24 6.66
C THR A 18 17.15 6.36 7.73
N LEU A 19 16.24 6.90 8.56
CA LEU A 19 15.41 6.11 9.47
C LEU A 19 14.49 5.16 8.68
N GLN A 20 13.82 5.67 7.65
CA GLN A 20 12.92 4.87 6.81
C GLN A 20 13.69 3.76 6.09
N GLN A 21 14.89 4.06 5.58
CA GLN A 21 15.77 3.06 4.96
C GLN A 21 16.23 1.98 5.95
N ALA A 22 16.67 2.38 7.14
CA ALA A 22 17.11 1.44 8.16
C ALA A 22 15.96 0.58 8.68
N ALA A 23 14.78 1.16 8.91
CA ALA A 23 13.60 0.43 9.35
C ALA A 23 13.10 -0.58 8.31
N SER A 24 13.13 -0.21 7.02
CA SER A 24 12.80 -1.14 5.94
C SER A 24 13.82 -2.29 5.89
N THR A 25 15.11 -1.98 5.89
CA THR A 25 16.18 -2.99 5.75
C THR A 25 16.22 -3.94 6.95
N ARG A 26 16.16 -3.41 8.18
CA ARG A 26 16.36 -4.19 9.41
C ARG A 26 15.08 -4.84 9.95
N MET A 27 13.91 -4.24 9.70
CA MET A 27 12.66 -4.67 10.31
C MET A 27 11.54 -4.95 9.29
N GLY A 28 11.78 -4.71 8.01
CA GLY A 28 10.77 -4.89 6.97
C GLY A 28 9.60 -3.91 7.07
N PHE A 29 9.76 -2.79 7.79
CA PHE A 29 8.68 -1.82 7.95
C PHE A 29 8.49 -1.01 6.68
N SER A 30 7.23 -0.74 6.33
CA SER A 30 6.87 0.25 5.32
C SER A 30 7.19 1.66 5.81
N VAL A 31 7.33 2.61 4.88
CA VAL A 31 7.54 4.02 5.18
C VAL A 31 6.40 4.56 6.05
N LYS A 32 5.14 4.21 5.70
CA LYS A 32 3.94 4.59 6.45
C LYS A 32 3.95 4.04 7.88
N LYS A 33 4.32 2.76 8.06
CA LYS A 33 4.40 2.14 9.39
C LYS A 33 5.50 2.80 10.22
N THR A 34 6.68 3.01 9.64
CA THR A 34 7.82 3.67 10.31
C THR A 34 7.43 5.06 10.84
N MET A 35 6.78 5.88 10.01
CA MET A 35 6.35 7.22 10.41
C MET A 35 5.24 7.23 11.45
N MET A 36 4.29 6.29 11.38
CA MET A 36 3.27 6.13 12.42
C MET A 36 3.88 5.79 13.78
N LEU A 37 4.83 4.85 13.81
CA LEU A 37 5.50 4.44 15.06
C LEU A 37 6.39 5.55 15.61
N ALA A 38 7.16 6.23 14.74
CA ALA A 38 7.99 7.37 15.14
C ALA A 38 7.14 8.53 15.70
N GLN A 39 5.99 8.84 15.09
CA GLN A 39 5.04 9.83 15.62
C GLN A 39 4.61 9.49 17.05
N ARG A 40 4.25 8.23 17.31
CA ARG A 40 3.85 7.78 18.65
C ARG A 40 4.98 7.88 19.67
N LEU A 41 6.21 7.53 19.28
CA LEU A 41 7.39 7.68 20.13
C LEU A 41 7.66 9.16 20.46
N TYR A 42 7.51 10.04 19.47
CA TYR A 42 7.66 11.49 19.65
C TYR A 42 6.58 12.07 20.58
N GLU A 43 5.30 11.75 20.34
CA GLU A 43 4.18 12.21 21.17
C GLU A 43 4.25 11.70 22.62
N ALA A 44 4.85 10.54 22.83
CA ALA A 44 5.14 9.99 24.16
C ALA A 44 6.43 10.55 24.79
N GLY A 45 7.17 11.42 24.09
CA GLY A 45 8.39 12.07 24.57
C GLY A 45 9.65 11.19 24.54
N TYR A 46 9.64 10.05 23.86
CA TYR A 46 10.77 9.13 23.81
C TYR A 46 11.86 9.52 22.81
N ILE A 47 11.49 10.16 21.71
CA ILE A 47 12.43 10.61 20.66
C ILE A 47 12.21 12.06 20.29
N THR A 48 13.20 12.67 19.64
CA THR A 48 13.09 13.99 18.99
C THR A 48 12.17 13.92 17.74
N TYR A 49 11.87 15.09 17.18
CA TYR A 49 10.95 15.19 16.05
C TYR A 49 11.44 14.40 14.83
N MET A 50 10.57 13.53 14.30
CA MET A 50 10.93 12.53 13.30
C MET A 50 10.89 13.00 11.83
N ARG A 51 10.54 14.28 11.59
CA ARG A 51 10.53 14.92 10.27
C ARG A 51 11.64 15.95 10.21
N THR A 52 12.83 15.48 9.91
CA THR A 52 14.08 16.25 9.92
C THR A 52 14.99 15.73 8.82
N ASP A 53 15.72 16.65 8.20
CA ASP A 53 16.80 16.45 7.24
C ASP A 53 18.18 16.77 7.86
N SER A 54 18.20 17.18 9.12
CA SER A 54 19.40 17.56 9.85
C SER A 54 20.00 16.38 10.62
N THR A 55 21.31 16.15 10.42
CA THR A 55 22.08 15.19 11.22
C THR A 55 22.67 15.80 12.49
N ASN A 56 22.35 17.07 12.78
CA ASN A 56 22.87 17.81 13.91
C ASN A 56 22.42 17.23 15.26
N LEU A 57 23.27 17.35 16.27
CA LEU A 57 23.02 16.95 17.65
C LEU A 57 23.39 18.12 18.57
N SER A 58 22.54 18.50 19.52
CA SER A 58 22.90 19.53 20.52
C SER A 58 24.12 19.12 21.34
N ALA A 59 24.80 20.14 21.86
CA ALA A 59 25.90 19.96 22.79
C ALA A 59 25.51 19.10 24.00
N ASP A 60 24.30 19.31 24.55
CA ASP A 60 23.77 18.51 25.66
C ASP A 60 23.62 17.03 25.27
N ALA A 61 22.98 16.74 24.13
CA ALA A 61 22.80 15.37 23.66
C ALA A 61 24.15 14.66 23.40
N VAL A 62 25.11 15.38 22.82
CA VAL A 62 26.47 14.86 22.60
C VAL A 62 27.18 14.58 23.92
N SER A 63 27.09 15.51 24.88
CA SER A 63 27.69 15.35 26.21
C SER A 63 27.11 14.13 26.94
N ASP A 64 25.78 14.02 27.00
CA ASP A 64 25.08 12.91 27.65
C ASP A 64 25.42 11.56 27.01
N CYS A 65 25.45 11.50 25.68
CA CYS A 65 25.79 10.29 24.95
C CYS A 65 27.25 9.86 25.20
N ARG A 66 28.18 10.81 25.22
CA ARG A 66 29.59 10.54 25.51
C ARG A 66 29.78 10.03 26.94
N ALA A 67 29.13 10.65 27.93
CA ALA A 67 29.15 10.18 29.31
C ALA A 67 28.58 8.75 29.43
N TYR A 68 27.48 8.46 28.73
CA TYR A 68 26.91 7.11 28.67
C TYR A 68 27.89 6.09 28.05
N ILE A 69 28.58 6.44 26.95
CA ILE A 69 29.57 5.58 26.31
C ILE A 69 30.72 5.27 27.27
N GLU A 70 31.25 6.28 27.94
CA GLU A 70 32.34 6.14 28.90
C GLU A 70 31.94 5.22 30.07
N GLN A 71 30.76 5.45 30.66
CA GLN A 71 30.26 4.68 31.80
C GLN A 71 29.96 3.21 31.46
N HIS A 72 29.37 2.94 30.29
CA HIS A 72 28.84 1.61 29.96
C HIS A 72 29.75 0.77 29.05
N TYR A 73 30.61 1.40 28.24
CA TYR A 73 31.52 0.72 27.32
C TYR A 73 33.00 0.94 27.67
N GLY A 74 33.33 2.03 28.36
CA GLY A 74 34.68 2.39 28.78
C GLY A 74 35.40 3.35 27.81
N GLU A 75 36.45 4.00 28.31
CA GLU A 75 37.21 5.05 27.60
C GLU A 75 37.69 4.63 26.21
N LYS A 76 38.04 3.35 26.01
CA LYS A 76 38.50 2.81 24.71
C LYS A 76 37.47 2.95 23.58
N TYR A 77 36.18 3.06 23.92
CA TYR A 77 35.09 3.22 22.96
C TYR A 77 34.72 4.68 22.69
N LEU A 78 35.25 5.61 23.49
CA LEU A 78 34.97 7.03 23.40
C LEU A 78 36.04 7.73 22.54
N PRO A 79 35.67 8.42 21.45
CA PRO A 79 36.63 9.21 20.69
C PRO A 79 37.08 10.44 21.50
N GLU A 80 38.34 10.85 21.34
CA GLU A 80 38.92 12.01 22.03
C GLU A 80 38.08 13.28 21.84
N LYS A 81 37.60 13.50 20.61
CA LYS A 81 36.72 14.62 20.26
C LYS A 81 35.32 14.13 19.85
N PRO A 82 34.26 14.92 20.11
CA PRO A 82 32.94 14.65 19.57
C PRO A 82 32.94 14.45 18.05
N ARG A 83 32.06 13.58 17.57
CA ARG A 83 31.88 13.36 16.13
C ARG A 83 30.80 14.28 15.59
N ASN A 84 31.17 15.07 14.60
CA ASN A 84 30.24 15.91 13.85
C ASN A 84 29.96 15.27 12.49
N TYR A 85 28.72 15.35 12.05
CA TYR A 85 28.27 14.90 10.74
C TYR A 85 27.69 16.09 9.99
N ALA A 86 28.04 16.22 8.71
CA ALA A 86 27.53 17.30 7.88
C ALA A 86 26.05 17.03 7.53
N SER A 87 25.21 18.04 7.76
CA SER A 87 23.86 18.09 7.19
C SER A 87 23.92 18.55 5.73
N LYS A 88 22.82 18.37 4.99
CA LYS A 88 22.72 18.89 3.61
C LYS A 88 22.64 20.42 3.62
N GLU A 89 23.13 21.03 2.55
CA GLU A 89 22.95 22.45 2.25
C GLU A 89 21.46 22.76 2.10
N GLY A 90 20.97 23.83 2.74
CA GLY A 90 19.54 24.17 2.77
C GLY A 90 18.67 23.33 3.70
N ALA A 91 19.25 22.40 4.49
CA ALA A 91 18.49 21.72 5.53
C ALA A 91 17.89 22.72 6.52
N GLN A 92 16.73 22.41 7.09
CA GLN A 92 16.13 23.26 8.13
C GLN A 92 16.97 23.16 9.41
N GLU A 93 18.05 23.95 9.49
CA GLU A 93 19.12 23.83 10.50
C GLU A 93 18.64 24.02 11.96
N ALA A 94 17.42 24.53 12.15
CA ALA A 94 16.79 24.64 13.46
C ALA A 94 16.37 23.28 14.08
N HIS A 95 16.48 22.17 13.33
CA HIS A 95 16.08 20.85 13.79
C HIS A 95 17.28 19.94 14.12
N GLU A 96 17.10 19.08 15.12
CA GLU A 96 18.05 18.01 15.45
C GLU A 96 17.75 16.74 14.64
N ALA A 97 18.73 15.82 14.64
CA ALA A 97 18.55 14.46 14.19
C ALA A 97 17.53 13.70 15.04
N ILE A 98 16.99 12.60 14.49
CA ILE A 98 16.06 11.71 15.18
C ILE A 98 16.83 10.86 16.18
N ARG A 99 16.73 11.16 17.48
CA ARG A 99 17.46 10.50 18.57
C ARG A 99 16.54 10.26 19.77
N PRO A 100 16.95 9.44 20.75
CA PRO A 100 16.29 9.41 22.05
C PRO A 100 16.29 10.77 22.73
N SER A 101 15.19 11.13 23.39
CA SER A 101 15.13 12.33 24.23
C SER A 101 16.11 12.25 25.40
N SER A 102 16.29 11.04 25.95
CA SER A 102 17.31 10.70 26.94
C SER A 102 17.99 9.39 26.56
N VAL A 103 19.33 9.38 26.62
CA VAL A 103 20.15 8.20 26.30
C VAL A 103 20.03 7.09 27.35
N GLY A 104 19.69 7.44 28.59
CA GLY A 104 19.55 6.47 29.69
C GLY A 104 18.25 5.66 29.65
N THR A 105 17.27 6.08 28.87
CA THR A 105 16.02 5.33 28.68
C THR A 105 16.29 4.13 27.77
N MET A 106 16.18 2.92 28.30
CA MET A 106 16.39 1.69 27.54
C MET A 106 15.09 1.24 26.87
N PRO A 107 15.15 0.44 25.77
CA PRO A 107 13.96 -0.13 25.14
C PRO A 107 13.03 -0.86 26.11
N SER A 108 13.57 -1.48 27.17
CA SER A 108 12.81 -2.16 28.24
C SER A 108 11.99 -1.22 29.12
N ASP A 109 12.31 0.08 29.15
CA ASP A 109 11.68 1.06 30.04
C ASP A 109 10.43 1.70 29.40
N LEU A 110 10.20 1.44 28.11
CA LEU A 110 9.05 1.96 27.37
C LEU A 110 7.77 1.25 27.85
N LYS A 111 6.89 2.02 28.51
CA LYS A 111 5.63 1.50 29.07
C LYS A 111 4.48 1.74 28.10
N SER A 112 3.62 0.74 27.93
CA SER A 112 2.41 0.85 27.10
C SER A 112 2.69 1.25 25.64
N VAL A 113 3.88 0.91 25.14
CA VAL A 113 4.30 1.14 23.74
C VAL A 113 4.15 -0.16 22.95
N ASP A 114 3.73 -0.03 21.70
CA ASP A 114 3.62 -1.15 20.76
C ASP A 114 4.99 -1.85 20.58
N PRO A 115 5.08 -3.19 20.53
CA PRO A 115 6.34 -3.90 20.35
C PRO A 115 7.15 -3.45 19.13
N ASP A 116 6.50 -3.09 18.02
CA ASP A 116 7.20 -2.58 16.84
C ASP A 116 7.72 -1.15 17.04
N ALA A 117 7.06 -0.34 17.87
CA ALA A 117 7.60 0.97 18.26
C ALA A 117 8.80 0.82 19.21
N VAL A 118 8.81 -0.18 20.11
CA VAL A 118 9.99 -0.49 20.93
C VAL A 118 11.18 -0.89 20.05
N ARG A 119 10.96 -1.74 19.03
CA ARG A 119 12.00 -2.10 18.06
C ARG A 119 12.52 -0.90 17.26
N LEU A 120 11.63 0.01 16.86
CA LEU A 120 12.03 1.24 16.18
C LEU A 120 12.83 2.19 17.10
N TYR A 121 12.42 2.30 18.37
CA TYR A 121 13.16 3.05 19.37
C TYR A 121 14.55 2.47 19.58
N GLU A 122 14.68 1.16 19.73
CA GLU A 122 15.97 0.47 19.87
C GLU A 122 16.88 0.74 18.67
N LEU A 123 16.34 0.72 17.45
CA LEU A 123 17.09 1.07 16.24
C LEU A 123 17.64 2.51 16.32
N ILE A 124 16.79 3.47 16.69
CA ILE A 124 17.16 4.88 16.83
C ILE A 124 18.22 5.05 17.92
N TRP A 125 18.04 4.40 19.07
CA TRP A 125 18.92 4.45 20.22
C TRP A 125 20.31 3.88 19.90
N ARG A 126 20.37 2.68 19.29
CA ARG A 126 21.64 2.05 18.92
C ARG A 126 22.43 2.89 17.94
N GLN A 127 21.75 3.53 16.98
CA GLN A 127 22.41 4.44 16.02
C GLN A 127 22.96 5.68 16.71
N PHE A 128 22.24 6.23 17.70
CA PHE A 128 22.64 7.43 18.44
C PHE A 128 23.89 7.22 19.27
N VAL A 129 23.96 6.08 19.98
CA VAL A 129 25.17 5.70 20.72
C VAL A 129 26.30 5.40 19.74
N ALA A 130 26.05 4.59 18.70
CA ALA A 130 27.06 4.22 17.72
C ALA A 130 27.71 5.42 17.02
N CYS A 131 26.94 6.46 16.68
CA CYS A 131 27.44 7.60 15.92
C CYS A 131 28.47 8.44 16.69
N GLN A 132 28.52 8.33 18.02
CA GLN A 132 29.52 8.98 18.88
C GLN A 132 30.63 8.04 19.37
N MET A 133 30.69 6.79 18.90
CA MET A 133 31.75 5.84 19.25
C MET A 133 32.94 5.86 18.27
N VAL A 134 34.05 5.26 18.67
CA VAL A 134 35.23 5.02 17.83
C VAL A 134 34.98 4.04 16.66
N ASN A 135 35.87 4.07 15.66
CA ASN A 135 35.79 3.16 14.50
C ASN A 135 35.97 1.70 14.91
N ALA A 136 35.33 0.80 14.17
CA ALA A 136 35.70 -0.61 14.16
C ALA A 136 37.01 -0.79 13.35
N GLN A 137 37.93 -1.60 13.86
CA GLN A 137 39.23 -1.86 13.24
C GLN A 137 39.35 -3.34 12.84
N PHE A 138 39.92 -3.58 11.67
CA PHE A 138 40.09 -4.91 11.09
C PHE A 138 41.47 -5.06 10.47
N THR A 139 41.92 -6.30 10.34
CA THR A 139 43.01 -6.68 9.43
C THR A 139 42.37 -7.37 8.24
N SER A 140 42.51 -6.78 7.05
CA SER A 140 42.07 -7.39 5.79
C SER A 140 43.22 -8.19 5.19
N THR A 141 42.96 -9.42 4.80
CA THR A 141 43.93 -10.32 4.18
C THR A 141 43.47 -10.65 2.76
N SER A 142 44.36 -10.37 1.80
CA SER A 142 44.19 -10.74 0.40
C SER A 142 45.16 -11.87 0.05
N LEU A 143 44.62 -12.96 -0.50
CA LEU A 143 45.38 -14.08 -1.01
C LEU A 143 45.22 -14.17 -2.52
N VAL A 144 46.35 -14.39 -3.19
CA VAL A 144 46.44 -14.64 -4.62
C VAL A 144 47.20 -15.95 -4.78
N ALA A 145 46.58 -16.92 -5.46
CA ALA A 145 47.18 -18.21 -5.76
C ALA A 145 47.33 -18.36 -7.27
N ALA A 146 48.54 -18.71 -7.72
CA ALA A 146 48.81 -19.00 -9.12
C ALA A 146 48.73 -20.51 -9.37
N ALA A 147 48.04 -20.93 -10.41
CA ALA A 147 47.94 -22.34 -10.79
C ALA A 147 47.84 -22.46 -12.31
N ALA A 148 48.82 -23.11 -12.95
CA ALA A 148 48.83 -23.38 -14.39
C ALA A 148 48.49 -22.15 -15.30
N GLY A 149 49.02 -20.97 -14.95
CA GLY A 149 48.76 -19.71 -15.68
C GLY A 149 47.47 -18.98 -15.30
N TYR A 150 46.64 -19.55 -14.42
CA TYR A 150 45.49 -18.89 -13.82
C TYR A 150 45.84 -18.20 -12.51
N GLU A 151 45.04 -17.19 -12.16
CA GLU A 151 45.14 -16.47 -10.90
C GLU A 151 43.82 -16.57 -10.14
N LEU A 152 43.86 -17.16 -8.95
CA LEU A 152 42.73 -17.26 -8.04
C LEU A 152 42.89 -16.23 -6.91
N ARG A 153 41.80 -15.54 -6.57
CA ARG A 153 41.80 -14.51 -5.52
C ARG A 153 40.78 -14.83 -4.44
N THR A 154 41.16 -14.60 -3.19
CA THR A 154 40.23 -14.59 -2.06
C THR A 154 40.58 -13.50 -1.07
N ARG A 155 39.55 -13.02 -0.36
CA ARG A 155 39.67 -12.01 0.68
C ARG A 155 38.94 -12.46 1.93
N GLY A 156 39.50 -12.05 3.06
CA GLY A 156 38.88 -12.18 4.37
C GLY A 156 39.37 -11.09 5.29
N ARG A 157 38.72 -10.92 6.43
CA ARG A 157 39.15 -9.94 7.44
C ARG A 157 38.88 -10.45 8.84
N VAL A 158 39.72 -10.00 9.78
CA VAL A 158 39.60 -10.32 11.20
C VAL A 158 39.38 -9.03 11.98
N ILE A 159 38.39 -9.02 12.88
CA ILE A 159 38.13 -7.90 13.79
C ILE A 159 39.31 -7.78 14.77
N ARG A 160 39.91 -6.61 14.83
CA ARG A 160 40.91 -6.24 15.85
C ARG A 160 40.28 -5.46 16.99
N PHE A 161 39.29 -4.64 16.67
CA PHE A 161 38.51 -3.90 17.64
C PHE A 161 37.10 -3.63 17.09
N ASP A 162 36.07 -3.95 17.86
CA ASP A 162 34.67 -3.87 17.42
C ASP A 162 34.14 -2.43 17.40
N GLY A 163 34.68 -1.52 18.22
CA GLY A 163 34.29 -0.11 18.25
C GLY A 163 32.77 0.08 18.29
N PHE A 164 32.23 0.95 17.43
CA PHE A 164 30.78 1.19 17.34
C PHE A 164 29.93 -0.06 17.03
N THR A 165 30.51 -1.10 16.42
CA THR A 165 29.76 -2.31 16.05
C THR A 165 29.35 -3.14 17.28
N ARG A 166 29.93 -2.84 18.45
CA ARG A 166 29.54 -3.45 19.73
C ARG A 166 28.09 -3.13 20.12
N VAL A 167 27.63 -1.90 19.88
CA VAL A 167 26.23 -1.48 20.13
C VAL A 167 25.34 -1.69 18.91
N GLN A 168 25.91 -1.53 17.70
CA GLN A 168 25.19 -1.67 16.42
C GLN A 168 25.84 -2.76 15.55
N PRO A 169 25.58 -4.05 15.84
CA PRO A 169 26.11 -5.15 15.05
C PRO A 169 25.52 -5.16 13.64
N SER A 170 26.27 -5.75 12.71
CA SER A 170 25.80 -6.05 11.36
C SER A 170 24.79 -7.20 11.42
N LEU A 171 23.72 -7.11 10.62
CA LEU A 171 22.66 -8.13 10.59
C LEU A 171 23.12 -9.48 10.02
N ALA A 172 24.10 -9.45 9.13
CA ALA A 172 24.66 -10.65 8.51
C ALA A 172 26.19 -10.52 8.45
N LYS A 173 26.88 -11.66 8.59
CA LYS A 173 28.31 -11.76 8.27
C LYS A 173 28.44 -11.71 6.75
N LYS A 174 29.24 -10.78 6.23
CA LYS A 174 29.55 -10.72 4.80
C LYS A 174 30.57 -11.81 4.45
N ASP A 175 30.66 -12.21 3.18
CA ASP A 175 31.69 -13.16 2.75
C ASP A 175 33.12 -12.66 3.03
N GLU A 176 33.32 -11.34 3.02
CA GLU A 176 34.60 -10.72 3.38
C GLU A 176 34.90 -10.79 4.89
N ASP A 177 33.93 -11.13 5.75
CA ASP A 177 34.12 -11.34 7.20
C ASP A 177 34.71 -12.72 7.54
N ARG A 178 35.03 -13.55 6.53
CA ARG A 178 35.67 -14.85 6.77
C ARG A 178 37.10 -14.65 7.26
N THR A 179 37.50 -15.49 8.20
CA THR A 179 38.90 -15.59 8.61
C THR A 179 39.62 -16.53 7.65
N LEU A 180 40.76 -16.09 7.12
CA LEU A 180 41.60 -16.90 6.26
C LEU A 180 42.69 -17.60 7.11
N PRO A 181 43.07 -18.84 6.76
CA PRO A 181 44.21 -19.51 7.39
C PRO A 181 45.52 -18.75 7.20
N ASP A 182 46.48 -19.01 8.08
CA ASP A 182 47.79 -18.37 8.04
C ASP A 182 48.66 -19.00 6.94
N PHE A 183 48.69 -18.36 5.76
CA PHE A 183 49.56 -18.76 4.64
C PHE A 183 50.74 -17.81 4.46
N LYS A 184 51.90 -18.35 4.07
CA LYS A 184 53.10 -17.64 3.64
C LYS A 184 53.24 -17.66 2.12
N GLN A 185 54.04 -16.73 1.60
CA GLN A 185 54.36 -16.73 0.18
C GLN A 185 55.21 -17.97 -0.15
N GLY A 186 54.79 -18.71 -1.17
CA GLY A 186 55.45 -19.95 -1.59
C GLY A 186 54.81 -21.22 -1.03
N ASP A 187 53.82 -21.12 -0.13
CA ASP A 187 53.09 -22.28 0.37
C ASP A 187 52.36 -22.99 -0.78
N ALA A 188 52.51 -24.31 -0.83
CA ALA A 188 51.76 -25.16 -1.76
C ALA A 188 50.32 -25.36 -1.26
N LEU A 189 49.34 -25.22 -2.16
CA LEU A 189 47.93 -25.42 -1.87
C LEU A 189 47.39 -26.62 -2.65
N ASP A 190 46.81 -27.59 -1.95
CA ASP A 190 46.17 -28.73 -2.58
C ASP A 190 44.76 -28.37 -3.07
N LEU A 191 44.50 -28.64 -4.36
CA LEU A 191 43.16 -28.52 -4.92
C LEU A 191 42.27 -29.62 -4.34
N LYS A 192 41.25 -29.22 -3.57
CA LYS A 192 40.24 -30.17 -3.04
C LYS A 192 39.05 -30.36 -3.97
N LYS A 193 38.54 -29.28 -4.55
CA LYS A 193 37.31 -29.27 -5.36
C LYS A 193 37.27 -28.05 -6.28
N LEU A 194 36.69 -28.22 -7.47
CA LEU A 194 36.30 -27.13 -8.36
C LEU A 194 34.77 -27.09 -8.41
N ASP A 195 34.18 -25.93 -8.11
CA ASP A 195 32.74 -25.69 -8.13
C ASP A 195 32.40 -24.65 -9.20
N PRO A 196 32.13 -25.07 -10.45
CA PRO A 196 31.74 -24.15 -11.51
C PRO A 196 30.32 -23.61 -11.24
N SER A 197 30.16 -22.29 -11.29
CA SER A 197 28.86 -21.61 -11.18
C SER A 197 28.58 -20.76 -12.42
N GLN A 198 27.35 -20.86 -12.94
CA GLN A 198 26.85 -19.98 -13.98
C GLN A 198 26.19 -18.76 -13.33
N HIS A 199 26.48 -17.57 -13.85
CA HIS A 199 25.88 -16.32 -13.40
C HIS A 199 25.27 -15.57 -14.58
N PHE A 200 24.28 -14.74 -14.29
CA PHE A 200 23.67 -13.83 -15.25
C PHE A 200 23.89 -12.36 -14.85
N THR A 201 23.93 -11.46 -15.84
CA THR A 201 23.97 -10.02 -15.59
C THR A 201 22.68 -9.58 -14.90
N LYS A 202 22.81 -8.97 -13.72
CA LYS A 202 21.68 -8.49 -12.94
C LYS A 202 21.10 -7.21 -13.58
N PRO A 203 19.77 -7.10 -13.75
CA PRO A 203 19.15 -5.84 -14.14
C PRO A 203 19.26 -4.81 -13.00
N ALA A 204 18.92 -3.56 -13.29
CA ALA A 204 18.78 -2.55 -12.25
C ALA A 204 17.75 -3.03 -11.22
N PRO A 205 18.08 -3.04 -9.91
CA PRO A 205 17.18 -3.57 -8.89
C PRO A 205 15.92 -2.69 -8.81
N ARG A 206 14.76 -3.33 -8.63
CA ARG A 206 13.52 -2.58 -8.41
C ARG A 206 13.61 -1.72 -7.15
N PHE A 207 12.93 -0.58 -7.17
CA PHE A 207 12.78 0.23 -5.97
C PHE A 207 11.98 -0.52 -4.90
N THR A 208 12.48 -0.51 -3.66
CA THR A 208 11.66 -0.60 -2.45
C THR A 208 11.11 0.79 -2.10
N GLU A 209 10.13 0.87 -1.19
CA GLU A 209 9.68 2.18 -0.66
C GLU A 209 10.85 3.03 -0.12
N ALA A 210 11.74 2.39 0.64
CA ALA A 210 12.90 3.05 1.24
C ALA A 210 13.92 3.54 0.19
N SER A 211 14.22 2.73 -0.82
CA SER A 211 15.16 3.14 -1.88
C SER A 211 14.56 4.18 -2.81
N LEU A 212 13.24 4.21 -2.99
CA LEU A 212 12.58 5.30 -3.72
C LEU A 212 12.68 6.61 -2.93
N VAL A 213 12.44 6.59 -1.61
CA VAL A 213 12.67 7.77 -0.76
C VAL A 213 14.12 8.26 -0.85
N LYS A 214 15.09 7.35 -0.85
CA LYS A 214 16.50 7.70 -1.06
C LYS A 214 16.75 8.40 -2.40
N GLU A 215 16.12 7.91 -3.48
CA GLU A 215 16.28 8.51 -4.81
C GLU A 215 15.57 9.87 -4.92
N LEU A 216 14.39 10.03 -4.32
CA LEU A 216 13.69 11.32 -4.20
C LEU A 216 14.56 12.33 -3.46
N GLU A 217 15.10 11.95 -2.31
CA GLU A 217 15.98 12.79 -1.50
C GLU A 217 17.29 13.14 -2.23
N LYS A 218 17.84 12.21 -3.02
CA LYS A 218 19.04 12.46 -3.86
C LYS A 218 18.75 13.45 -4.99
N LYS A 219 17.53 13.43 -5.54
CA LYS A 219 17.09 14.33 -6.62
C LYS A 219 16.52 15.66 -6.11
N GLY A 220 16.47 15.90 -4.80
CA GLY A 220 15.87 17.11 -4.23
C GLY A 220 14.34 17.15 -4.31
N ILE A 221 13.69 16.03 -4.62
CA ILE A 221 12.23 15.94 -4.81
C ILE A 221 11.57 15.55 -3.50
N GLY A 222 10.64 16.36 -3.03
CA GLY A 222 9.96 16.18 -1.76
C GLY A 222 10.82 16.55 -0.55
N ARG A 223 10.22 16.38 0.63
CA ARG A 223 10.75 16.79 1.93
C ARG A 223 10.47 15.70 2.98
N PRO A 224 11.12 15.71 4.15
CA PRO A 224 10.81 14.81 5.26
C PRO A 224 9.32 14.68 5.60
N SER A 225 8.56 15.76 5.40
CA SER A 225 7.11 15.82 5.62
C SER A 225 6.28 15.13 4.53
N THR A 226 6.80 14.98 3.31
CA THR A 226 6.04 14.53 2.15
C THR A 226 6.40 13.13 1.67
N TYR A 227 7.60 12.58 1.99
CA TYR A 227 8.02 11.25 1.53
C TYR A 227 6.97 10.16 1.75
N ALA A 228 6.45 10.01 2.97
CA ALA A 228 5.44 8.98 3.27
C ALA A 228 4.12 9.20 2.52
N ALA A 229 3.73 10.46 2.29
CA ALA A 229 2.53 10.82 1.56
C ALA A 229 2.68 10.54 0.06
N ILE A 230 3.84 10.86 -0.53
CA ILE A 230 4.18 10.55 -1.93
C ILE A 230 4.04 9.04 -2.14
N ILE A 231 4.74 8.24 -1.33
CA ILE A 231 4.74 6.77 -1.44
C ILE A 231 3.33 6.18 -1.27
N SER A 232 2.52 6.67 -0.33
CA SER A 232 1.13 6.20 -0.16
C SER A 232 0.27 6.60 -1.35
N THR A 233 0.38 7.84 -1.83
CA THR A 233 -0.52 8.39 -2.85
C THR A 233 -0.36 7.68 -4.19
N ILE A 234 0.88 7.43 -4.62
CA ILE A 234 1.14 6.73 -5.90
C ILE A 234 0.64 5.27 -5.87
N GLN A 235 0.65 4.64 -4.70
CA GLN A 235 0.08 3.30 -4.48
C GLN A 235 -1.45 3.33 -4.46
N ASP A 236 -2.03 4.24 -3.66
CA ASP A 236 -3.49 4.34 -3.48
C ASP A 236 -4.21 4.73 -4.79
N ARG A 237 -3.52 5.43 -5.70
CA ARG A 237 -4.03 5.78 -7.04
C ARG A 237 -3.86 4.66 -8.09
N GLY A 238 -3.16 3.58 -7.76
CA GLY A 238 -2.96 2.44 -8.67
C GLY A 238 -1.95 2.70 -9.79
N TYR A 239 -1.00 3.63 -9.60
CA TYR A 239 0.10 3.84 -10.55
C TYR A 239 1.26 2.88 -10.31
N VAL A 240 1.43 2.48 -9.06
CA VAL A 240 2.41 1.47 -8.66
C VAL A 240 1.77 0.53 -7.66
N ARG A 241 2.24 -0.71 -7.62
CA ARG A 241 1.95 -1.65 -6.53
C ARG A 241 3.23 -2.07 -5.82
N VAL A 242 3.10 -2.43 -4.56
CA VAL A 242 4.18 -3.05 -3.80
C VAL A 242 3.86 -4.54 -3.63
N GLU A 243 4.74 -5.38 -4.14
CA GLU A 243 4.68 -6.83 -3.96
C GLU A 243 6.05 -7.33 -3.51
N ASN A 244 6.07 -8.14 -2.46
CA ASN A 244 7.30 -8.66 -1.84
C ASN A 244 8.33 -7.55 -1.56
N ARG A 245 7.82 -6.40 -1.09
CA ARG A 245 8.57 -5.18 -0.76
C ARG A 245 9.27 -4.51 -1.96
N ARG A 246 8.98 -4.91 -3.19
CA ARG A 246 9.45 -4.27 -4.42
C ARG A 246 8.29 -3.54 -5.09
N MET A 247 8.60 -2.40 -5.70
CA MET A 247 7.67 -1.59 -6.48
C MET A 247 7.61 -2.08 -7.92
N TYR A 248 6.39 -2.20 -8.41
CA TYR A 248 6.07 -2.48 -9.79
C TYR A 248 5.26 -1.31 -10.32
N ALA A 249 5.66 -0.76 -11.46
CA ALA A 249 4.83 0.16 -12.20
C ALA A 249 3.61 -0.59 -12.73
N GLU A 250 2.43 -0.03 -12.53
CA GLU A 250 1.22 -0.52 -13.16
C GLU A 250 1.11 0.06 -14.56
N LYS A 251 0.38 -0.64 -15.44
CA LYS A 251 0.27 -0.21 -16.83
C LYS A 251 -0.30 1.19 -17.01
N MET A 252 -1.22 1.57 -16.12
CA MET A 252 -1.77 2.92 -16.08
C MET A 252 -0.74 3.96 -15.62
N GLY A 253 0.20 3.58 -14.74
CA GLY A 253 1.32 4.42 -14.34
C GLY A 253 2.19 4.80 -15.53
N ASP A 254 2.61 3.82 -16.31
CA ASP A 254 3.44 4.05 -17.52
C ASP A 254 2.72 4.98 -18.51
N ILE A 255 1.45 4.69 -18.83
CA ILE A 255 0.66 5.49 -19.78
C ILE A 255 0.53 6.93 -19.29
N VAL A 256 0.18 7.14 -18.01
CA VAL A 256 0.01 8.49 -17.48
C VAL A 256 1.35 9.24 -17.47
N THR A 257 2.45 8.58 -17.11
CA THR A 257 3.78 9.18 -17.16
C THR A 257 4.18 9.59 -18.57
N GLU A 258 3.97 8.74 -19.58
CA GLU A 258 4.25 9.06 -20.98
C GLU A 258 3.40 10.24 -21.46
N ARG A 259 2.08 10.21 -21.23
CA ARG A 259 1.17 11.30 -21.64
C ARG A 259 1.51 12.62 -20.98
N LEU A 260 1.86 12.61 -19.70
CA LEU A 260 2.26 13.82 -19.00
C LEU A 260 3.63 14.32 -19.48
N ASN A 261 4.56 13.44 -19.85
CA ASN A 261 5.86 13.87 -20.41
C ASN A 261 5.68 14.54 -21.79
N GLU A 262 4.75 14.06 -22.61
CA GLU A 262 4.44 14.64 -23.93
C GLU A 262 3.86 16.06 -23.83
N SER A 263 2.96 16.31 -22.86
CA SER A 263 2.24 17.60 -22.77
C SER A 263 2.74 18.54 -21.66
N PHE A 264 3.47 18.03 -20.67
CA PHE A 264 3.90 18.75 -19.47
C PHE A 264 5.37 18.46 -19.12
N GLU A 265 6.25 18.36 -20.12
CA GLU A 265 7.68 18.02 -19.97
C GLU A 265 8.37 18.77 -18.82
N HIS A 266 8.20 20.10 -18.76
CA HIS A 266 8.81 20.93 -17.72
C HIS A 266 8.27 20.63 -16.31
N LEU A 267 6.98 20.28 -16.19
CA LEU A 267 6.37 19.95 -14.89
C LEU A 267 6.87 18.60 -14.37
N LEU A 268 7.24 17.69 -15.27
CA LEU A 268 7.77 16.37 -14.91
C LEU A 268 9.31 16.31 -14.87
N ASP A 269 9.98 17.39 -15.24
CA ASP A 269 11.42 17.49 -15.08
C ASP A 269 11.81 17.46 -13.59
N TYR A 270 12.86 16.68 -13.31
CA TYR A 270 13.36 16.52 -11.95
C TYR A 270 13.96 17.81 -11.40
N GLY A 271 14.65 18.59 -12.23
CA GLY A 271 15.27 19.86 -11.86
C GLY A 271 14.21 20.90 -11.52
N PHE A 272 13.17 21.03 -12.36
CA PHE A 272 12.04 21.91 -12.07
C PHE A 272 11.35 21.56 -10.75
N THR A 273 11.09 20.28 -10.51
CA THR A 273 10.43 19.82 -9.29
C THR A 273 11.28 20.11 -8.04
N ALA A 274 12.60 19.92 -8.13
CA ALA A 274 13.52 20.24 -7.04
C ALA A 274 13.56 21.75 -6.76
N ASN A 275 13.66 22.57 -7.82
CA ASN A 275 13.68 24.03 -7.73
C ASN A 275 12.35 24.60 -7.19
N MET A 276 11.21 23.96 -7.48
CA MET A 276 9.93 24.34 -6.90
C MET A 276 9.97 24.22 -5.37
N GLU A 277 10.59 23.17 -4.84
CA GLU A 277 10.70 23.00 -3.39
C GLU A 277 11.65 24.03 -2.76
N GLU A 278 12.75 24.38 -3.43
CA GLU A 278 13.63 25.49 -3.02
C GLU A 278 12.87 26.83 -3.01
N THR A 279 12.05 27.09 -4.03
CA THR A 279 11.19 28.28 -4.10
C THR A 279 10.19 28.32 -2.93
N LEU A 280 9.66 27.18 -2.49
CA LEU A 280 8.79 27.11 -1.31
C LEU A 280 9.56 27.42 -0.01
N ASP A 281 10.84 27.05 0.08
CA ASP A 281 11.70 27.39 1.21
C ASP A 281 12.04 28.90 1.23
N GLU A 282 12.32 29.50 0.06
CA GLU A 282 12.49 30.96 -0.09
C GLU A 282 11.23 31.73 0.35
N ILE A 283 10.03 31.23 0.02
CA ILE A 283 8.77 31.80 0.52
C ILE A 283 8.68 31.70 2.04
N ALA A 284 9.04 30.54 2.62
CA ALA A 284 8.98 30.32 4.07
C ALA A 284 9.95 31.25 4.83
N ASN A 285 11.09 31.59 4.21
CA ASN A 285 12.08 32.53 4.74
C ASN A 285 11.72 34.00 4.48
N GLY A 286 10.67 34.27 3.69
CA GLY A 286 10.23 35.63 3.36
C GLY A 286 11.03 36.28 2.22
N GLU A 287 11.80 35.50 1.46
CA GLU A 287 12.63 35.94 0.34
C GLU A 287 11.81 36.11 -0.95
N LYS A 288 10.72 35.35 -1.09
CA LYS A 288 9.74 35.47 -2.20
C LYS A 288 8.31 35.62 -1.71
N LYS A 289 7.48 36.31 -2.50
CA LYS A 289 6.03 36.37 -2.27
C LYS A 289 5.34 35.17 -2.90
N TRP A 290 4.58 34.44 -2.09
CA TRP A 290 3.87 33.23 -2.55
C TRP A 290 2.84 33.50 -3.68
N GLN A 291 2.26 34.71 -3.75
CA GLN A 291 1.29 35.08 -4.78
C GLN A 291 1.96 35.16 -6.15
N ASP A 292 3.08 35.87 -6.24
CA ASP A 292 3.85 36.02 -7.48
C ASP A 292 4.28 34.64 -8.02
N VAL A 293 4.76 33.75 -7.16
CA VAL A 293 5.11 32.36 -7.53
C VAL A 293 3.91 31.56 -8.05
N LEU A 294 2.73 31.74 -7.45
CA LEU A 294 1.51 31.07 -7.92
C LEU A 294 1.02 31.62 -9.25
N ASP A 295 1.08 32.93 -9.44
CA ASP A 295 0.65 33.59 -10.68
C ASP A 295 1.54 33.13 -11.84
N ASP A 296 2.87 33.16 -11.66
CA ASP A 296 3.84 32.69 -12.66
C ASP A 296 3.64 31.21 -13.01
N PHE A 297 3.46 30.35 -12.00
CA PHE A 297 3.19 28.93 -12.21
C PHE A 297 1.88 28.70 -12.97
N TYR A 298 0.81 29.40 -12.56
CA TYR A 298 -0.52 29.17 -13.12
C TYR A 298 -0.64 29.69 -14.56
N GLU A 299 0.05 30.79 -14.89
CA GLU A 299 0.12 31.28 -16.27
C GLU A 299 0.70 30.22 -17.22
N ASP A 300 1.89 29.69 -16.93
CA ASP A 300 2.52 28.62 -17.73
C ASP A 300 1.66 27.34 -17.74
N PHE A 301 1.18 26.91 -16.56
CA PHE A 301 0.38 25.70 -16.44
C PHE A 301 -0.93 25.78 -17.24
N SER A 302 -1.65 26.90 -17.15
CA SER A 302 -2.93 27.09 -17.83
C SER A 302 -2.79 27.13 -19.36
N GLY A 303 -1.70 27.73 -19.86
CA GLY A 303 -1.36 27.69 -21.28
C GLY A 303 -1.14 26.27 -21.79
N ARG A 304 -0.29 25.48 -21.09
CA ARG A 304 -0.05 24.07 -21.44
C ARG A 304 -1.30 23.21 -21.33
N LEU A 305 -2.11 23.45 -20.30
CA LEU A 305 -3.39 22.75 -20.11
C LEU A 305 -4.35 23.04 -21.27
N ALA A 306 -4.41 24.29 -21.75
CA ALA A 306 -5.22 24.65 -22.90
C ALA A 306 -4.76 23.93 -24.17
N THR A 307 -3.45 23.84 -24.41
CA THR A 307 -2.89 23.04 -25.51
C THR A 307 -3.23 21.57 -25.37
N ALA A 308 -3.05 20.99 -24.17
CA ALA A 308 -3.34 19.57 -23.91
C ALA A 308 -4.83 19.21 -24.07
N GLN A 309 -5.74 20.18 -24.00
CA GLN A 309 -7.18 20.01 -24.22
C GLN A 309 -7.60 20.02 -25.69
N LEU A 310 -6.71 20.44 -26.60
CA LEU A 310 -6.97 20.40 -28.04
C LEU A 310 -7.07 18.95 -28.53
N ASP A 311 -7.48 18.78 -29.79
CA ASP A 311 -7.38 17.47 -30.44
C ASP A 311 -5.91 17.07 -30.59
N ALA A 312 -5.63 15.76 -30.55
CA ALA A 312 -4.26 15.25 -30.67
C ALA A 312 -3.58 15.65 -31.99
N SER A 313 -4.36 15.86 -33.06
CA SER A 313 -3.88 16.38 -34.35
C SER A 313 -3.41 17.83 -34.30
N GLU A 314 -3.82 18.58 -33.27
CA GLU A 314 -3.50 19.99 -33.04
C GLU A 314 -2.50 20.18 -31.90
N GLY A 315 -1.84 19.10 -31.45
CA GLY A 315 -0.88 19.11 -30.34
C GLY A 315 -1.50 18.83 -28.97
N GLY A 316 -2.77 18.42 -28.92
CA GLY A 316 -3.43 17.97 -27.71
C GLY A 316 -2.93 16.64 -27.17
N LEU A 317 -3.38 16.29 -25.96
CA LEU A 317 -2.98 15.07 -25.28
C LEU A 317 -3.41 13.84 -26.09
N ARG A 318 -2.45 12.94 -26.38
CA ARG A 318 -2.71 11.73 -27.17
C ARG A 318 -3.70 10.78 -26.47
N PRO A 319 -4.72 10.24 -27.17
CA PRO A 319 -5.61 9.26 -26.59
C PRO A 319 -4.90 7.94 -26.27
N ASN A 320 -5.57 7.12 -25.46
CA ASN A 320 -5.13 5.76 -25.15
C ASN A 320 -5.75 4.77 -26.14
N ASP A 321 -5.22 4.77 -27.37
CA ASP A 321 -5.76 3.94 -28.44
C ASP A 321 -5.56 2.44 -28.16
N PRO A 322 -6.57 1.60 -28.39
CA PRO A 322 -6.51 0.19 -28.05
C PRO A 322 -5.80 -0.63 -29.13
N THR A 323 -5.08 -1.67 -28.72
CA THR A 323 -4.44 -2.60 -29.65
C THR A 323 -5.43 -3.68 -30.09
N THR A 324 -5.75 -3.75 -31.38
CA THR A 324 -6.70 -4.75 -31.91
C THR A 324 -6.06 -6.13 -32.02
N LEU A 325 -6.79 -7.16 -31.60
CA LEU A 325 -6.44 -8.58 -31.70
C LEU A 325 -7.36 -9.26 -32.73
N PRO A 326 -6.97 -9.33 -34.02
CA PRO A 326 -7.80 -9.97 -35.05
C PRO A 326 -8.13 -11.43 -34.73
N ASP A 327 -7.21 -12.14 -34.08
CA ASP A 327 -7.30 -13.57 -33.78
C ASP A 327 -8.11 -13.89 -32.52
N VAL A 328 -8.60 -12.88 -31.80
CA VAL A 328 -9.42 -13.06 -30.61
C VAL A 328 -10.78 -12.40 -30.82
N THR A 329 -11.81 -13.20 -31.05
CA THR A 329 -13.16 -12.71 -31.37
C THR A 329 -14.06 -12.60 -30.14
N CYS A 330 -14.95 -11.62 -30.17
CA CYS A 330 -15.98 -11.41 -29.17
C CYS A 330 -17.06 -12.49 -29.29
N LYS A 331 -17.34 -13.21 -28.20
CA LYS A 331 -18.40 -14.23 -28.17
C LYS A 331 -19.80 -13.66 -28.43
N ALA A 332 -20.04 -12.40 -28.08
CA ALA A 332 -21.36 -11.77 -28.19
C ALA A 332 -21.69 -11.26 -29.61
N CYS A 333 -20.69 -10.85 -30.40
CA CYS A 333 -20.95 -10.24 -31.71
C CYS A 333 -19.96 -10.62 -32.83
N GLY A 334 -18.99 -11.49 -32.56
CA GLY A 334 -18.02 -11.98 -33.54
C GLY A 334 -16.89 -11.01 -33.92
N ARG A 335 -16.95 -9.74 -33.50
CA ARG A 335 -15.91 -8.74 -33.83
C ARG A 335 -14.61 -8.97 -33.07
N PRO A 336 -13.46 -8.49 -33.59
CA PRO A 336 -12.18 -8.55 -32.88
C PRO A 336 -12.25 -7.87 -31.51
N LEU A 337 -11.59 -8.46 -30.52
CA LEU A 337 -11.31 -7.84 -29.24
C LEU A 337 -10.09 -6.92 -29.33
N GLN A 338 -9.96 -6.00 -28.39
CA GLN A 338 -8.85 -5.06 -28.32
C GLN A 338 -8.31 -4.98 -26.89
N ILE A 339 -7.00 -4.92 -26.74
CA ILE A 339 -6.31 -4.67 -25.48
C ILE A 339 -6.62 -3.22 -25.07
N ARG A 340 -7.17 -3.06 -23.87
CA ARG A 340 -7.50 -1.78 -23.26
C ARG A 340 -6.96 -1.73 -21.84
N THR A 341 -6.53 -0.56 -21.42
CA THR A 341 -6.06 -0.32 -20.05
C THR A 341 -6.99 0.67 -19.37
N ALA A 342 -7.52 0.28 -18.21
CA ALA A 342 -8.28 1.16 -17.32
C ALA A 342 -7.58 1.25 -15.96
N SER A 343 -8.11 2.09 -15.06
CA SER A 343 -7.58 2.21 -13.69
C SER A 343 -7.62 0.90 -12.89
N THR A 344 -8.47 -0.04 -13.30
CA THR A 344 -8.57 -1.38 -12.67
C THR A 344 -7.61 -2.41 -13.28
N GLY A 345 -6.85 -2.05 -14.31
CA GLY A 345 -5.91 -2.93 -15.00
C GLY A 345 -6.20 -3.10 -16.49
N VAL A 346 -5.50 -4.06 -17.10
CA VAL A 346 -5.59 -4.40 -18.52
C VAL A 346 -6.74 -5.39 -18.75
N PHE A 347 -7.48 -5.24 -19.84
CA PHE A 347 -8.59 -6.12 -20.21
C PHE A 347 -8.76 -6.15 -21.73
N LEU A 348 -9.53 -7.12 -22.23
CA LEU A 348 -9.97 -7.15 -23.62
C LEU A 348 -11.37 -6.54 -23.73
N GLY A 349 -11.56 -5.56 -24.61
CA GLY A 349 -12.87 -4.99 -24.94
C GLY A 349 -13.20 -5.17 -26.42
N CYS A 350 -14.47 -5.41 -26.74
CA CYS A 350 -14.90 -5.54 -28.13
C CYS A 350 -14.63 -4.27 -28.94
N SER A 351 -14.05 -4.41 -30.15
CA SER A 351 -13.89 -3.30 -31.11
C SER A 351 -15.21 -2.61 -31.47
N GLY A 352 -16.33 -3.34 -31.36
CA GLY A 352 -17.68 -2.80 -31.51
C GLY A 352 -18.09 -1.77 -30.46
N TYR A 353 -17.31 -1.51 -29.41
CA TYR A 353 -17.63 -0.48 -28.42
C TYR A 353 -17.64 0.94 -29.00
N GLY A 354 -16.81 1.19 -30.03
CA GLY A 354 -16.72 2.49 -30.72
C GLY A 354 -17.94 2.86 -31.55
N LEU A 355 -18.87 1.93 -31.76
CA LEU A 355 -20.11 2.19 -32.49
C LEU A 355 -21.07 3.13 -31.73
N PRO A 356 -22.07 3.68 -32.45
CA PRO A 356 -23.17 4.42 -31.84
C PRO A 356 -23.81 3.64 -30.67
N PRO A 357 -24.36 4.33 -29.64
CA PRO A 357 -24.87 3.68 -28.43
C PRO A 357 -25.88 2.54 -28.65
N LYS A 358 -26.61 2.55 -29.76
CA LYS A 358 -27.59 1.50 -30.13
C LYS A 358 -26.94 0.20 -30.61
N GLU A 359 -25.74 0.28 -31.18
CA GLU A 359 -25.06 -0.85 -31.83
C GLU A 359 -23.77 -1.26 -31.10
N ARG A 360 -23.41 -0.55 -30.02
CA ARG A 360 -22.16 -0.82 -29.31
C ARG A 360 -22.20 -2.13 -28.55
N CYS A 361 -21.16 -2.93 -28.77
CA CYS A 361 -20.89 -4.11 -27.97
C CYS A 361 -20.11 -3.70 -26.71
N LYS A 362 -20.68 -3.95 -25.53
CA LYS A 362 -20.06 -3.63 -24.22
C LYS A 362 -19.35 -4.83 -23.59
N GLU A 363 -19.18 -5.91 -24.35
CA GLU A 363 -18.56 -7.14 -23.86
C GLU A 363 -17.07 -6.93 -23.55
N THR A 364 -16.64 -7.44 -22.40
CA THR A 364 -15.26 -7.35 -21.94
C THR A 364 -14.79 -8.68 -21.33
N ILE A 365 -13.50 -8.97 -21.47
CA ILE A 365 -12.83 -10.08 -20.81
C ILE A 365 -11.74 -9.51 -19.91
N ASN A 366 -11.86 -9.71 -18.61
CA ASN A 366 -10.85 -9.26 -17.67
C ASN A 366 -9.60 -10.12 -17.79
N LEU A 367 -8.45 -9.50 -18.04
CA LEU A 367 -7.18 -10.21 -18.14
C LEU A 367 -6.59 -10.38 -16.75
N VAL A 368 -6.28 -11.62 -16.39
CA VAL A 368 -5.62 -11.92 -15.10
C VAL A 368 -4.11 -11.94 -15.35
N PRO A 369 -3.30 -11.14 -14.65
CA PRO A 369 -1.85 -11.20 -14.76
C PRO A 369 -1.35 -12.64 -14.53
N GLY A 370 -0.58 -13.15 -15.47
CA GLY A 370 -0.23 -14.56 -15.61
C GLY A 370 0.86 -15.06 -14.67
N GLU A 371 1.44 -14.18 -13.83
CA GLU A 371 2.29 -14.41 -12.64
C GLU A 371 3.31 -13.28 -12.49
N GLU A 372 3.56 -12.76 -11.27
CA GLU A 372 4.87 -12.25 -10.79
C GLU A 372 4.91 -12.14 -9.25
N ALA A 373 5.04 -13.26 -8.53
CA ALA A 373 5.36 -13.24 -7.09
C ALA A 373 6.76 -13.84 -6.85
N ILE A 374 7.72 -12.99 -6.48
CA ILE A 374 9.08 -13.39 -6.05
C ILE A 374 9.01 -13.78 -4.58
N SER A 375 9.53 -14.94 -4.15
CA SER A 375 9.62 -15.21 -2.72
C SER A 375 10.52 -14.18 -2.04
N ALA A 376 10.15 -13.69 -0.86
CA ALA A 376 11.01 -12.80 -0.08
C ALA A 376 12.34 -13.47 0.36
N GLU A 377 12.44 -14.78 0.14
CA GLU A 377 13.59 -15.65 0.46
C GLU A 377 14.42 -16.02 -0.78
N ASP A 378 14.01 -15.58 -1.99
CA ASP A 378 14.76 -15.89 -3.21
C ASP A 378 16.08 -15.09 -3.27
N ASP A 379 17.11 -15.70 -3.88
CA ASP A 379 18.45 -15.12 -3.99
C ASP A 379 18.50 -13.81 -4.82
N ASP A 380 19.65 -13.14 -4.80
CA ASP A 380 19.88 -11.88 -5.52
C ASP A 380 19.80 -11.98 -7.06
N GLU A 381 19.62 -13.18 -7.63
CA GLU A 381 19.47 -13.42 -9.07
C GLU A 381 18.03 -13.77 -9.48
N ALA A 382 17.10 -13.86 -8.54
CA ALA A 382 15.69 -14.19 -8.81
C ALA A 382 15.01 -13.24 -9.81
N GLU A 383 15.20 -11.93 -9.64
CA GLU A 383 14.70 -10.91 -10.58
C GLU A 383 15.29 -11.12 -11.99
N SER A 384 16.55 -11.55 -12.09
CA SER A 384 17.24 -11.82 -13.36
C SER A 384 16.65 -13.03 -14.07
N ARG A 385 16.45 -14.14 -13.33
CA ARG A 385 15.84 -15.37 -13.87
C ARG A 385 14.43 -15.12 -14.36
N GLN A 386 13.62 -14.37 -13.60
CA GLN A 386 12.27 -14.02 -14.01
C GLN A 386 12.25 -13.20 -15.31
N LEU A 387 13.15 -12.22 -15.45
CA LEU A 387 13.26 -11.40 -16.66
C LEU A 387 13.74 -12.21 -17.89
N LEU A 388 14.54 -13.26 -17.68
CA LEU A 388 14.96 -14.20 -18.71
C LEU A 388 13.79 -15.04 -19.24
N HIS A 389 12.84 -15.39 -18.37
CA HIS A 389 11.65 -16.16 -18.75
C HIS A 389 10.55 -15.31 -19.43
N LYS A 390 10.66 -13.98 -19.42
CA LYS A 390 9.72 -13.12 -20.16
C LYS A 390 9.92 -13.26 -21.66
N HIS A 391 8.80 -13.40 -22.37
CA HIS A 391 8.77 -13.27 -23.83
C HIS A 391 9.29 -11.88 -24.23
N ARG A 392 9.87 -11.81 -25.43
CA ARG A 392 10.38 -10.57 -26.01
C ARG A 392 9.51 -10.16 -27.18
N CYS A 393 9.11 -8.91 -27.20
CA CYS A 393 8.29 -8.35 -28.26
C CYS A 393 9.01 -8.50 -29.61
N LYS A 394 8.38 -9.17 -30.58
CA LYS A 394 8.96 -9.38 -31.92
C LYS A 394 9.13 -8.08 -32.72
N LYS A 395 8.55 -6.96 -32.25
CA LYS A 395 8.64 -5.63 -32.89
C LYS A 395 9.77 -4.76 -32.30
N CYS A 396 9.88 -4.69 -30.97
CA CYS A 396 10.80 -3.76 -30.29
C CYS A 396 11.74 -4.43 -29.26
N ASN A 397 11.68 -5.75 -29.12
CA ASN A 397 12.48 -6.56 -28.18
C ASN A 397 12.27 -6.25 -26.68
N THR A 398 11.33 -5.37 -26.33
CA THR A 398 10.91 -5.12 -24.94
C THR A 398 10.34 -6.41 -24.32
N ALA A 399 10.60 -6.61 -23.02
CA ALA A 399 9.97 -7.69 -22.27
C ALA A 399 8.43 -7.58 -22.32
N MET A 400 7.75 -8.72 -22.41
CA MET A 400 6.30 -8.78 -22.52
C MET A 400 5.66 -9.18 -21.19
N ASP A 401 4.52 -8.60 -20.88
CA ASP A 401 3.70 -8.95 -19.73
C ASP A 401 2.66 -9.99 -20.14
N SER A 402 2.58 -11.07 -19.36
CA SER A 402 1.69 -12.18 -19.64
C SER A 402 0.36 -12.04 -18.90
N TYR A 403 -0.72 -12.39 -19.57
CA TYR A 403 -2.07 -12.38 -19.06
C TYR A 403 -2.81 -13.65 -19.47
N LEU A 404 -3.67 -14.17 -18.61
CA LEU A 404 -4.54 -15.28 -18.95
C LEU A 404 -5.83 -14.76 -19.59
N ILE A 405 -6.18 -15.28 -20.78
CA ILE A 405 -7.47 -15.04 -21.42
C ILE A 405 -8.48 -16.09 -20.91
N ASP A 406 -8.09 -17.36 -21.01
CA ASP A 406 -8.86 -18.53 -20.58
C ASP A 406 -7.91 -19.73 -20.35
N GLU A 407 -8.45 -20.91 -20.06
CA GLU A 407 -7.67 -22.13 -19.77
C GLU A 407 -6.82 -22.62 -20.94
N GLN A 408 -7.09 -22.14 -22.16
CA GLN A 408 -6.44 -22.60 -23.39
C GLN A 408 -5.50 -21.56 -23.99
N ARG A 409 -5.63 -20.29 -23.58
CA ARG A 409 -4.96 -19.16 -24.22
C ARG A 409 -4.38 -18.18 -23.20
N LYS A 410 -3.10 -17.89 -23.39
CA LYS A 410 -2.35 -16.88 -22.65
C LYS A 410 -1.90 -15.79 -23.62
N LEU A 411 -2.14 -14.53 -23.26
CA LEU A 411 -1.78 -13.34 -24.02
C LEU A 411 -0.50 -12.75 -23.46
N HIS A 412 0.52 -12.60 -24.29
CA HIS A 412 1.71 -11.81 -23.99
C HIS A 412 1.56 -10.46 -24.66
N VAL A 413 1.67 -9.37 -23.90
CA VAL A 413 1.52 -8.00 -24.37
C VAL A 413 2.86 -7.27 -24.22
N CYS A 414 3.30 -6.53 -25.23
CA CYS A 414 4.52 -5.73 -25.13
C CYS A 414 4.49 -4.81 -23.89
N GLY A 415 5.60 -4.75 -23.15
CA GLY A 415 5.76 -3.82 -22.03
C GLY A 415 5.57 -2.35 -22.42
N ASN A 416 5.74 -1.99 -23.69
CA ASN A 416 5.51 -0.63 -24.22
C ASN A 416 4.10 -0.44 -24.81
N ASN A 417 3.14 -1.33 -24.56
CA ASN A 417 1.75 -1.13 -25.00
C ASN A 417 1.15 0.17 -24.38
N PRO A 418 0.28 0.95 -25.04
CA PRO A 418 -0.24 0.80 -26.39
C PRO A 418 0.71 1.30 -27.48
N ASP A 419 1.78 1.99 -27.11
CA ASP A 419 2.72 2.62 -28.06
C ASP A 419 3.43 1.59 -28.94
N CYS A 420 3.60 0.38 -28.42
CA CYS A 420 3.87 -0.81 -29.20
C CYS A 420 2.66 -1.75 -29.19
N ASP A 421 2.11 -1.99 -30.37
CA ASP A 421 1.02 -2.92 -30.65
C ASP A 421 1.50 -4.40 -30.77
N GLY A 422 2.70 -4.70 -30.28
CA GLY A 422 3.25 -6.05 -30.25
C GLY A 422 2.56 -6.93 -29.21
N TYR A 423 2.08 -8.08 -29.63
CA TYR A 423 1.52 -9.11 -28.76
C TYR A 423 1.81 -10.51 -29.31
N GLU A 424 1.62 -11.53 -28.48
CA GLU A 424 1.69 -12.94 -28.86
C GLU A 424 0.61 -13.72 -28.09
N ILE A 425 0.01 -14.71 -28.74
CA ILE A 425 -0.95 -15.62 -28.10
C ILE A 425 -0.28 -16.99 -28.01
N GLU A 426 -0.14 -17.48 -26.78
CA GLU A 426 0.35 -18.81 -26.49
C GLU A 426 -0.85 -19.74 -26.26
N SER A 427 -0.91 -20.82 -27.03
CA SER A 427 -1.90 -21.89 -26.85
C SER A 427 -1.32 -22.98 -25.96
N GLY A 428 -2.08 -23.41 -24.96
CA GLY A 428 -1.64 -24.43 -23.99
C GLY A 428 -2.70 -24.66 -22.93
N GLN A 429 -2.47 -25.57 -21.99
CA GLN A 429 -3.35 -25.71 -20.83
C GLN A 429 -2.79 -24.90 -19.66
N PHE A 430 -3.53 -23.87 -19.25
CA PHE A 430 -3.12 -22.95 -18.19
C PHE A 430 -4.05 -23.03 -16.99
N LYS A 431 -3.47 -23.01 -15.79
CA LYS A 431 -4.20 -22.91 -14.52
C LYS A 431 -3.84 -21.62 -13.80
N ILE A 432 -4.80 -21.01 -13.13
CA ILE A 432 -4.56 -19.81 -12.32
C ILE A 432 -3.73 -20.20 -11.09
N LYS A 433 -2.56 -19.59 -10.88
CA LYS A 433 -1.69 -19.85 -9.72
C LYS A 433 -2.44 -19.58 -8.41
N GLY A 434 -2.39 -20.53 -7.47
CA GLY A 434 -2.87 -20.36 -6.09
C GLY A 434 -4.27 -20.92 -5.79
N TYR A 435 -4.75 -21.90 -6.54
CA TYR A 435 -5.89 -22.71 -6.13
C TYR A 435 -5.72 -24.19 -6.54
N ASP A 436 -5.25 -25.00 -5.59
CA ASP A 436 -5.28 -26.47 -5.65
C ASP A 436 -6.55 -27.04 -4.98
N GLY A 437 -7.54 -26.18 -4.71
CA GLY A 437 -8.76 -26.57 -4.03
C GLY A 437 -9.72 -27.35 -4.96
N PRO A 438 -10.64 -28.14 -4.38
CA PRO A 438 -11.58 -28.93 -5.16
C PRO A 438 -12.48 -28.04 -6.02
N VAL A 439 -12.75 -28.48 -7.24
CA VAL A 439 -13.78 -27.88 -8.09
C VAL A 439 -15.11 -27.90 -7.32
N LEU A 440 -15.72 -26.73 -7.15
CA LEU A 440 -16.91 -26.57 -6.32
C LEU A 440 -18.15 -26.74 -7.20
N GLU A 441 -19.07 -27.63 -6.83
CA GLU A 441 -20.35 -27.76 -7.52
C GLU A 441 -21.27 -26.56 -7.24
N CYS A 442 -21.92 -26.04 -8.29
CA CYS A 442 -22.85 -24.92 -8.19
C CYS A 442 -24.16 -25.37 -7.55
N ASP A 443 -24.53 -24.74 -6.44
CA ASP A 443 -25.75 -25.03 -5.68
C ASP A 443 -27.06 -24.79 -6.44
N LYS A 444 -27.01 -24.10 -7.58
CA LYS A 444 -28.19 -23.79 -8.41
C LYS A 444 -28.37 -24.67 -9.64
N CYS A 445 -27.29 -25.17 -10.23
CA CYS A 445 -27.37 -25.88 -11.52
C CYS A 445 -26.51 -27.15 -11.61
N GLY A 446 -25.74 -27.49 -10.57
CA GLY A 446 -24.88 -28.67 -10.55
C GLY A 446 -23.62 -28.57 -11.42
N ALA A 447 -23.45 -27.51 -12.20
CA ALA A 447 -22.23 -27.28 -12.96
C ALA A 447 -21.06 -26.87 -12.05
N ASP A 448 -19.83 -27.04 -12.55
CA ASP A 448 -18.64 -26.62 -11.82
C ASP A 448 -18.59 -25.10 -11.58
N MET A 449 -17.96 -24.69 -10.48
CA MET A 449 -17.63 -23.31 -10.18
C MET A 449 -16.13 -23.12 -10.13
N GLN A 450 -15.64 -22.09 -10.82
CA GLN A 450 -14.22 -21.78 -10.91
C GLN A 450 -13.87 -20.48 -10.18
N LEU A 451 -12.67 -20.40 -9.64
CA LEU A 451 -12.18 -19.22 -8.95
C LEU A 451 -11.86 -18.10 -9.96
N LYS A 452 -12.62 -17.02 -9.87
CA LYS A 452 -12.47 -15.79 -10.65
C LYS A 452 -12.00 -14.65 -9.73
N SER A 453 -11.32 -13.67 -10.30
CA SER A 453 -10.92 -12.44 -9.61
C SER A 453 -11.82 -11.29 -10.07
N GLY A 454 -12.46 -10.60 -9.14
CA GLY A 454 -13.24 -9.40 -9.43
C GLY A 454 -12.83 -8.22 -8.55
N ARG A 455 -13.43 -7.05 -8.78
CA ARG A 455 -13.19 -5.81 -8.01
C ARG A 455 -13.37 -5.94 -6.49
N PHE A 456 -14.08 -6.95 -6.02
CA PHE A 456 -14.37 -7.19 -4.60
C PHE A 456 -13.56 -8.36 -4.01
N GLY A 457 -12.52 -8.81 -4.72
CA GLY A 457 -11.70 -9.96 -4.37
C GLY A 457 -12.05 -11.22 -5.17
N LYS A 458 -11.40 -12.32 -4.82
CA LYS A 458 -11.61 -13.63 -5.44
C LYS A 458 -12.98 -14.22 -5.07
N TYR A 459 -13.63 -14.86 -6.03
CA TYR A 459 -14.94 -15.51 -5.87
C TYR A 459 -15.06 -16.71 -6.81
N PHE A 460 -15.83 -17.72 -6.44
CA PHE A 460 -16.23 -18.81 -7.33
C PHE A 460 -17.38 -18.34 -8.21
N GLY A 461 -17.23 -18.43 -9.53
CA GLY A 461 -18.30 -18.21 -10.50
C GLY A 461 -18.64 -19.50 -11.22
N CYS A 462 -19.93 -19.77 -11.39
CA CYS A 462 -20.41 -20.92 -12.16
C CYS A 462 -19.84 -20.90 -13.59
N THR A 463 -19.55 -22.08 -14.14
CA THR A 463 -19.04 -22.28 -15.51
C THR A 463 -20.14 -22.31 -16.57
N ALA A 464 -21.36 -22.68 -16.20
CA ALA A 464 -22.51 -22.66 -17.10
C ALA A 464 -22.89 -21.23 -17.51
N ASP A 465 -22.97 -20.97 -18.83
CA ASP A 465 -23.21 -19.63 -19.39
C ASP A 465 -24.53 -18.99 -18.92
N GLU A 466 -25.57 -19.80 -18.70
CA GLU A 466 -26.89 -19.35 -18.24
C GLU A 466 -26.97 -19.15 -16.72
N CYS A 467 -25.98 -19.62 -15.94
CA CYS A 467 -26.00 -19.56 -14.49
C CYS A 467 -25.08 -18.45 -13.95
N LYS A 468 -25.68 -17.35 -13.49
CA LYS A 468 -24.94 -16.21 -12.89
C LYS A 468 -24.59 -16.41 -11.41
N ASN A 469 -24.68 -17.64 -10.90
CA ASN A 469 -24.45 -17.90 -9.49
C ASN A 469 -22.97 -17.70 -9.11
N THR A 470 -22.74 -17.11 -7.93
CA THR A 470 -21.40 -16.82 -7.44
C THR A 470 -21.27 -17.05 -5.93
N ARG A 471 -20.15 -17.63 -5.50
CA ARG A 471 -19.82 -17.86 -4.08
C ARG A 471 -18.54 -17.13 -3.71
N LYS A 472 -18.56 -16.36 -2.62
CA LYS A 472 -17.39 -15.55 -2.21
C LYS A 472 -16.31 -16.47 -1.60
N LEU A 473 -15.03 -16.22 -1.90
CA LEU A 473 -13.93 -16.87 -1.16
C LEU A 473 -13.77 -16.18 0.21
N LEU A 474 -13.87 -16.95 1.29
CA LEU A 474 -13.65 -16.45 2.65
C LEU A 474 -12.14 -16.31 2.93
N ARG A 475 -11.79 -15.52 3.96
CA ARG A 475 -10.39 -15.41 4.42
C ARG A 475 -9.82 -16.74 4.92
N SER A 476 -10.65 -17.70 5.30
CA SER A 476 -10.23 -19.07 5.64
C SER A 476 -9.77 -19.88 4.42
N GLY A 477 -10.01 -19.39 3.19
CA GLY A 477 -9.80 -20.17 1.96
C GLY A 477 -11.01 -21.02 1.55
N GLU A 478 -12.06 -21.08 2.38
CA GLU A 478 -13.29 -21.83 2.08
C GLU A 478 -14.29 -20.99 1.26
N PRO A 479 -15.13 -21.62 0.42
CA PRO A 479 -16.25 -20.93 -0.23
C PRO A 479 -17.33 -20.56 0.80
N ALA A 480 -17.83 -19.32 0.73
CA ALA A 480 -18.98 -18.89 1.53
C ALA A 480 -20.19 -19.80 1.28
N PRO A 481 -21.03 -20.11 2.28
CA PRO A 481 -22.21 -20.96 2.11
C PRO A 481 -23.14 -20.51 0.98
N PRO A 482 -23.96 -21.42 0.42
CA PRO A 482 -25.04 -21.07 -0.51
C PRO A 482 -25.93 -19.96 0.05
N LYS A 483 -26.23 -18.98 -0.80
CA LYS A 483 -27.05 -17.83 -0.42
C LYS A 483 -28.50 -18.09 -0.80
N MET A 484 -29.41 -17.67 0.08
CA MET A 484 -30.82 -17.48 -0.26
C MET A 484 -30.98 -16.44 -1.37
N ASP A 485 -31.99 -16.64 -2.23
CA ASP A 485 -32.37 -15.63 -3.22
C ASP A 485 -32.89 -14.35 -2.54
N PRO A 486 -32.54 -13.16 -3.05
CA PRO A 486 -32.96 -11.92 -2.41
C PRO A 486 -34.48 -11.80 -2.38
N VAL A 487 -35.05 -11.51 -1.21
CA VAL A 487 -36.50 -11.35 -1.02
C VAL A 487 -36.86 -9.86 -1.05
N PRO A 488 -37.61 -9.37 -2.06
CA PRO A 488 -38.04 -7.98 -2.13
C PRO A 488 -39.01 -7.63 -0.99
N MET A 489 -38.79 -6.49 -0.33
CA MET A 489 -39.61 -6.00 0.78
C MET A 489 -40.16 -4.60 0.43
N PRO A 490 -41.04 -4.48 -0.59
CA PRO A 490 -41.46 -3.18 -1.15
C PRO A 490 -42.17 -2.27 -0.13
N GLU A 491 -42.76 -2.84 0.92
CA GLU A 491 -43.39 -2.13 2.03
C GLU A 491 -42.38 -1.46 2.98
N LEU A 492 -41.10 -1.82 2.90
CA LEU A 492 -40.03 -1.25 3.73
C LEU A 492 -39.26 -0.19 2.95
N ALA A 493 -39.59 1.09 3.19
CA ALA A 493 -38.84 2.22 2.65
C ALA A 493 -37.46 2.37 3.31
N CYS A 494 -36.45 2.75 2.52
CA CYS A 494 -35.14 3.16 3.02
C CYS A 494 -35.25 4.49 3.80
N ALA A 495 -34.37 4.69 4.78
CA ALA A 495 -34.39 5.84 5.67
C ALA A 495 -33.62 7.05 5.11
N LYS A 496 -32.63 6.83 4.25
CA LYS A 496 -31.73 7.90 3.74
C LYS A 496 -31.86 8.13 2.23
N VAL A 497 -32.46 7.20 1.51
CA VAL A 497 -32.59 7.23 0.05
C VAL A 497 -34.03 6.92 -0.35
N ASP A 498 -34.45 7.45 -1.49
CA ASP A 498 -35.74 7.11 -2.10
C ASP A 498 -35.63 5.76 -2.80
N ASP A 499 -35.78 4.69 -2.01
CA ASP A 499 -35.63 3.29 -2.41
C ASP A 499 -36.36 2.37 -1.41
N THR A 500 -36.57 1.10 -1.76
CA THR A 500 -37.10 0.08 -0.85
C THR A 500 -36.02 -0.91 -0.44
N TYR A 501 -36.27 -1.66 0.63
CA TYR A 501 -35.34 -2.69 1.08
C TYR A 501 -35.57 -4.03 0.35
N ILE A 502 -34.47 -4.78 0.22
CA ILE A 502 -34.44 -6.19 -0.18
C ILE A 502 -33.72 -6.94 0.94
N LEU A 503 -34.30 -8.05 1.40
CA LEU A 503 -33.65 -8.96 2.32
C LEU A 503 -32.61 -9.79 1.57
N ARG A 504 -31.37 -9.78 2.06
CA ARG A 504 -30.24 -10.47 1.46
C ARG A 504 -29.57 -11.39 2.46
N ASP A 505 -29.04 -12.49 1.95
CA ASP A 505 -28.18 -13.42 2.70
C ASP A 505 -26.70 -13.14 2.40
N GLY A 506 -25.92 -12.96 3.47
CA GLY A 506 -24.49 -12.71 3.41
C GLY A 506 -23.70 -13.56 4.39
N ALA A 507 -22.37 -13.38 4.38
CA ALA A 507 -21.46 -14.13 5.27
C ALA A 507 -21.70 -13.88 6.78
N ALA A 508 -22.49 -12.85 7.13
CA ALA A 508 -22.91 -12.54 8.49
C ALA A 508 -24.43 -12.72 8.68
N GLY A 509 -25.02 -13.69 7.95
CA GLY A 509 -26.45 -13.96 7.96
C GLY A 509 -27.27 -12.95 7.16
N ILE A 510 -28.58 -12.94 7.40
CA ILE A 510 -29.55 -12.08 6.72
C ILE A 510 -29.47 -10.62 7.17
N PHE A 511 -29.65 -9.71 6.22
CA PHE A 511 -29.69 -8.27 6.43
C PHE A 511 -30.54 -7.59 5.36
N LEU A 512 -31.06 -6.39 5.65
CA LEU A 512 -31.75 -5.57 4.66
C LEU A 512 -30.76 -4.64 3.95
N ALA A 513 -30.88 -4.54 2.63
CA ALA A 513 -30.12 -3.63 1.80
C ALA A 513 -31.04 -2.91 0.81
N ALA A 514 -30.71 -1.68 0.45
CA ALA A 514 -31.46 -0.94 -0.56
C ALA A 514 -31.56 -1.73 -1.89
N SER A 515 -32.70 -1.62 -2.59
CA SER A 515 -32.98 -2.40 -3.80
C SER A 515 -31.97 -2.11 -4.90
N GLN A 516 -31.54 -0.85 -5.01
CA GLN A 516 -30.57 -0.39 -6.01
C GLN A 516 -29.10 -0.54 -5.57
N PHE A 517 -28.79 -1.39 -4.60
CA PHE A 517 -27.40 -1.69 -4.24
C PHE A 517 -26.59 -2.18 -5.47
N PRO A 518 -25.37 -1.66 -5.74
CA PRO A 518 -24.52 -0.83 -4.88
C PRO A 518 -24.63 0.69 -5.10
N LYS A 519 -25.60 1.18 -5.89
CA LYS A 519 -25.84 2.64 -6.08
C LYS A 519 -26.29 3.25 -4.75
N ASN A 520 -27.31 2.64 -4.14
CA ASN A 520 -27.75 2.96 -2.79
C ASN A 520 -27.10 1.98 -1.81
N ARG A 521 -26.25 2.49 -0.90
CA ARG A 521 -25.48 1.66 0.05
C ARG A 521 -26.08 1.60 1.45
N GLU A 522 -27.38 1.84 1.55
CA GLU A 522 -28.09 1.73 2.81
C GLU A 522 -28.29 0.26 3.17
N THR A 523 -27.95 -0.10 4.41
CA THR A 523 -28.17 -1.42 4.98
C THR A 523 -28.58 -1.30 6.44
N ARG A 524 -29.39 -2.24 6.93
CA ARG A 524 -29.74 -2.37 8.34
C ARG A 524 -30.06 -3.82 8.70
N ALA A 525 -30.10 -4.10 10.00
CA ALA A 525 -30.68 -5.36 10.48
C ALA A 525 -32.20 -5.36 10.24
N PRO A 526 -32.79 -6.49 9.82
CA PRO A 526 -34.24 -6.65 9.81
C PRO A 526 -34.75 -6.74 11.24
N PHE A 527 -35.92 -6.18 11.47
CA PHE A 527 -36.69 -6.53 12.66
C PHE A 527 -37.41 -7.85 12.41
N LEU A 528 -37.65 -8.61 13.48
CA LEU A 528 -38.23 -9.94 13.34
C LEU A 528 -39.67 -9.90 12.83
N ASP A 529 -40.44 -8.88 13.22
CA ASP A 529 -41.79 -8.63 12.73
C ASP A 529 -41.85 -8.32 11.23
N GLU A 530 -40.77 -7.80 10.64
CA GLU A 530 -40.65 -7.55 9.19
C GLU A 530 -40.41 -8.84 8.39
N LEU A 531 -39.88 -9.89 9.02
CA LEU A 531 -39.57 -11.15 8.33
C LEU A 531 -40.78 -12.09 8.27
N LEU A 532 -41.71 -11.99 9.23
CA LEU A 532 -42.86 -12.89 9.33
C LEU A 532 -43.75 -12.92 8.08
N PRO A 533 -44.09 -11.79 7.43
CA PRO A 533 -44.93 -11.80 6.23
C PRO A 533 -44.31 -12.54 5.04
N HIS A 534 -42.98 -12.66 5.03
CA HIS A 534 -42.20 -13.26 3.96
C HIS A 534 -41.62 -14.63 4.34
N LYS A 535 -42.14 -15.26 5.40
CA LYS A 535 -41.61 -16.55 5.93
C LYS A 535 -41.49 -17.62 4.84
N ASP A 536 -42.46 -17.68 3.93
CA ASP A 536 -42.51 -18.70 2.86
C ASP A 536 -41.50 -18.43 1.73
N GLU A 537 -41.05 -17.19 1.58
CA GLU A 537 -40.00 -16.78 0.62
C GLU A 537 -38.59 -16.91 1.21
N ILE A 538 -38.48 -17.00 2.54
CA ILE A 538 -37.22 -17.12 3.26
C ILE A 538 -36.80 -18.59 3.31
N ASP A 539 -35.53 -18.84 3.00
CA ASP A 539 -34.90 -20.16 3.03
C ASP A 539 -35.16 -20.88 4.39
N PRO A 540 -35.59 -22.17 4.38
CA PRO A 540 -35.89 -22.94 5.59
C PRO A 540 -34.80 -22.90 6.66
N LYS A 541 -33.54 -22.71 6.29
CA LYS A 541 -32.42 -22.60 7.25
C LYS A 541 -32.56 -21.42 8.22
N TYR A 542 -33.39 -20.42 7.90
CA TYR A 542 -33.66 -19.25 8.76
C TYR A 542 -35.01 -19.31 9.48
N HIS A 543 -35.84 -20.35 9.27
CA HIS A 543 -37.18 -20.40 9.85
C HIS A 543 -37.19 -20.39 11.37
N PHE A 544 -36.12 -20.88 12.03
CA PHE A 544 -35.96 -20.81 13.49
C PHE A 544 -36.00 -19.38 14.05
N LEU A 545 -35.69 -18.36 13.23
CA LEU A 545 -35.83 -16.95 13.62
C LEU A 545 -37.29 -16.60 13.87
N MET A 546 -38.21 -17.13 13.05
CA MET A 546 -39.62 -16.77 13.04
C MET A 546 -40.36 -17.28 14.28
N ASP A 547 -39.78 -18.23 15.00
CA ASP A 547 -40.27 -18.74 16.29
C ASP A 547 -39.82 -17.85 17.47
N GLY A 548 -39.00 -16.82 17.21
CA GLY A 548 -38.51 -15.87 18.19
C GLY A 548 -39.54 -14.82 18.61
N PRO A 549 -39.36 -14.18 19.78
CA PRO A 549 -40.23 -13.09 20.21
C PRO A 549 -40.01 -11.85 19.33
N VAL A 550 -41.09 -11.25 18.82
CA VAL A 550 -41.05 -10.02 18.01
C VAL A 550 -40.83 -8.75 18.83
N LYS A 551 -41.15 -8.79 20.13
CA LYS A 551 -40.98 -7.70 21.08
C LYS A 551 -40.40 -8.22 22.39
N ASP A 552 -39.63 -7.39 23.08
CA ASP A 552 -39.27 -7.66 24.48
C ASP A 552 -40.42 -7.32 25.45
N LYS A 553 -40.21 -7.60 26.74
CA LYS A 553 -41.17 -7.31 27.81
C LYS A 553 -41.49 -5.82 28.00
N HIS A 554 -40.69 -4.94 27.40
CA HIS A 554 -40.89 -3.49 27.43
C HIS A 554 -41.51 -2.96 26.12
N GLY A 555 -41.87 -3.85 25.20
CA GLY A 555 -42.48 -3.51 23.92
C GLY A 555 -41.49 -3.07 22.84
N ASN A 556 -40.17 -3.13 23.08
CA ASN A 556 -39.18 -2.78 22.08
C ASN A 556 -39.15 -3.83 20.97
N ARG A 557 -39.05 -3.40 19.71
CA ARG A 557 -38.98 -4.29 18.55
C ARG A 557 -37.66 -5.05 18.54
N VAL A 558 -37.74 -6.35 18.24
CA VAL A 558 -36.60 -7.26 18.19
C VAL A 558 -35.94 -7.23 16.83
N GLN A 559 -34.61 -7.08 16.82
CA GLN A 559 -33.77 -7.10 15.62
C GLN A 559 -32.99 -8.42 15.52
N VAL A 560 -32.81 -8.90 14.29
CA VAL A 560 -31.92 -10.03 13.99
C VAL A 560 -30.48 -9.54 13.86
N ARG A 561 -29.56 -10.17 14.57
CA ARG A 561 -28.12 -9.88 14.54
C ARG A 561 -27.31 -11.15 14.32
N TYR A 562 -26.02 -10.99 14.10
CA TYR A 562 -25.09 -12.09 13.87
C TYR A 562 -23.86 -11.99 14.75
N GLN A 563 -23.51 -13.10 15.40
CA GLN A 563 -22.33 -13.20 16.25
C GLN A 563 -21.21 -13.92 15.51
N ARG A 564 -20.13 -13.19 15.19
CA ARG A 564 -19.02 -13.72 14.37
C ARG A 564 -18.26 -14.88 15.03
N LYS A 565 -18.17 -14.90 16.37
CA LYS A 565 -17.44 -15.94 17.11
C LYS A 565 -18.14 -17.29 17.05
N THR A 566 -19.46 -17.30 17.27
CA THR A 566 -20.28 -18.51 17.24
C THR A 566 -20.83 -18.82 15.85
N LYS A 567 -20.62 -17.90 14.89
CA LYS A 567 -21.15 -17.94 13.52
C LYS A 567 -22.68 -18.11 13.47
N ALA A 568 -23.39 -17.63 14.49
CA ALA A 568 -24.83 -17.83 14.65
C ALA A 568 -25.61 -16.50 14.68
N GLN A 569 -26.87 -16.53 14.26
CA GLN A 569 -27.79 -15.41 14.44
C GLN A 569 -28.41 -15.41 15.83
N TYR A 570 -28.66 -14.22 16.36
CA TYR A 570 -29.26 -14.00 17.66
C TYR A 570 -30.19 -12.78 17.59
N LEU A 571 -31.07 -12.66 18.58
CA LEU A 571 -32.05 -11.58 18.68
C LEU A 571 -31.63 -10.56 19.75
N MET A 572 -31.87 -9.29 19.52
CA MET A 572 -31.68 -8.24 20.53
C MET A 572 -32.63 -7.07 20.33
N THR A 573 -32.85 -6.27 21.37
CA THR A 573 -33.59 -5.01 21.28
C THR A 573 -32.67 -3.80 21.47
N GLU A 574 -33.06 -2.69 20.86
CA GLU A 574 -32.38 -1.40 20.99
C GLU A 574 -33.40 -0.30 21.31
N SER A 575 -32.97 0.70 22.08
CA SER A 575 -33.71 1.94 22.34
C SER A 575 -32.77 3.11 22.04
N ASP A 576 -33.23 4.08 21.25
CA ASP A 576 -32.43 5.24 20.80
C ASP A 576 -31.06 4.87 20.21
N GLY A 577 -31.02 3.78 19.44
CA GLY A 577 -29.80 3.26 18.80
C GLY A 577 -28.79 2.63 19.75
N LYS A 578 -29.19 2.30 20.99
CA LYS A 578 -28.35 1.61 21.97
C LYS A 578 -28.95 0.26 22.38
N PRO A 579 -28.14 -0.80 22.56
CA PRO A 579 -28.61 -2.06 23.11
C PRO A 579 -29.29 -1.88 24.46
N THR A 580 -30.47 -2.46 24.63
CA THR A 580 -31.22 -2.45 25.91
C THR A 580 -30.59 -3.36 26.96
N GLY A 581 -29.77 -4.34 26.52
CA GLY A 581 -29.27 -5.43 27.34
C GLY A 581 -30.11 -6.71 27.25
N TRP A 582 -31.25 -6.66 26.55
CA TRP A 582 -32.05 -7.82 26.17
C TRP A 582 -31.43 -8.53 24.98
N ARG A 583 -31.25 -9.85 25.10
CA ARG A 583 -30.70 -10.73 24.07
C ARG A 583 -31.44 -12.07 24.12
N ALA A 584 -31.71 -12.68 22.97
CA ALA A 584 -32.09 -14.09 22.91
C ALA A 584 -31.16 -14.84 21.97
N ASP A 585 -30.68 -16.00 22.41
CA ASP A 585 -29.84 -16.91 21.63
C ASP A 585 -30.63 -18.20 21.36
N PHE A 586 -30.46 -18.79 20.18
CA PHE A 586 -31.11 -20.05 19.84
C PHE A 586 -30.20 -21.22 20.22
N VAL A 587 -30.61 -22.01 21.22
CA VAL A 587 -29.84 -23.12 21.79
C VAL A 587 -30.76 -24.33 21.91
N ASP A 588 -30.32 -25.49 21.41
CA ASP A 588 -31.05 -26.76 21.47
C ASP A 588 -32.52 -26.68 21.01
N GLY A 589 -32.76 -25.95 19.92
CA GLY A 589 -34.10 -25.80 19.33
C GLY A 589 -35.01 -24.78 20.03
N LYS A 590 -34.50 -24.02 21.01
CA LYS A 590 -35.29 -23.03 21.78
C LYS A 590 -34.58 -21.68 21.90
N TRP A 591 -35.37 -20.61 21.96
CA TRP A 591 -34.87 -19.27 22.26
C TRP A 591 -34.64 -19.09 23.76
N VAL A 592 -33.39 -18.89 24.15
CA VAL A 592 -32.98 -18.62 25.54
C VAL A 592 -32.72 -17.13 25.70
N ILE A 593 -33.55 -16.48 26.51
CA ILE A 593 -33.48 -15.03 26.75
C ILE A 593 -32.51 -14.74 27.89
N THR A 594 -31.61 -13.79 27.67
CA THR A 594 -30.72 -13.20 28.68
C THR A 594 -30.96 -11.71 28.75
N GLU A 595 -31.29 -11.22 29.94
CA GLU A 595 -31.38 -9.79 30.23
C GLU A 595 -30.28 -9.39 31.20
N LYS A 596 -29.34 -8.57 30.72
CA LYS A 596 -28.40 -7.89 31.63
C LYS A 596 -28.97 -6.52 31.96
N ALA A 597 -28.96 -6.15 33.24
CA ALA A 597 -29.33 -4.80 33.65
C ALA A 597 -28.52 -3.78 32.83
N ALA A 598 -29.21 -2.90 32.12
CA ALA A 598 -28.58 -1.84 31.35
C ALA A 598 -27.58 -1.11 32.26
N LYS A 599 -26.29 -1.08 31.87
CA LYS A 599 -25.30 -0.23 32.56
C LYS A 599 -25.87 1.19 32.56
N LYS A 600 -26.24 1.71 33.73
CA LYS A 600 -26.71 3.09 33.90
C LYS A 600 -25.76 4.00 33.14
N ALA A 601 -26.26 4.66 32.09
CA ALA A 601 -25.50 5.65 31.37
C ALA A 601 -25.08 6.73 32.39
N ALA A 602 -23.77 6.94 32.54
CA ALA A 602 -23.27 8.13 33.23
C ALA A 602 -23.94 9.35 32.56
N LYS A 603 -24.68 10.14 33.35
CA LYS A 603 -25.35 11.36 32.88
C LYS A 603 -24.31 12.22 32.16
N LYS A 604 -24.38 12.30 30.83
CA LYS A 604 -23.65 13.32 30.07
C LYS A 604 -24.17 14.67 30.53
N LYS A 605 -23.30 15.49 31.14
CA LYS A 605 -23.55 16.93 31.28
C LYS A 605 -23.88 17.48 29.89
N VAL A 606 -25.05 18.08 29.75
CA VAL A 606 -25.49 18.78 28.55
C VAL A 606 -24.47 19.90 28.28
N LYS A 607 -23.63 19.75 27.26
CA LYS A 607 -22.88 20.87 26.70
C LYS A 607 -23.89 21.76 25.96
N LYS A 608 -24.05 23.01 26.41
CA LYS A 608 -24.80 24.05 25.69
C LYS A 608 -24.28 24.13 24.25
N ALA A 609 -25.20 24.10 23.28
CA ALA A 609 -24.91 24.39 21.88
C ALA A 609 -24.42 25.85 21.73
N PRO A 610 -23.49 26.15 20.81
CA PRO A 610 -23.15 27.53 20.48
C PRO A 610 -24.34 28.19 19.78
N LYS A 611 -24.73 29.39 20.22
CA LYS A 611 -25.74 30.22 19.56
C LYS A 611 -25.31 30.50 18.12
N LYS A 612 -26.08 30.04 17.13
CA LYS A 612 -26.01 30.54 15.76
C LYS A 612 -26.48 32.00 15.74
N ALA A 613 -25.60 32.91 15.32
CA ALA A 613 -25.96 34.29 15.04
C ALA A 613 -26.85 34.35 13.78
N ALA A 614 -28.11 34.75 13.95
CA ALA A 614 -29.00 35.08 12.84
C ALA A 614 -28.63 36.47 12.31
N LYS A 615 -28.01 36.54 11.12
CA LYS A 615 -27.91 37.78 10.34
C LYS A 615 -29.30 38.14 9.81
N LYS A 616 -29.86 39.24 10.30
CA LYS A 616 -31.01 39.94 9.72
C LYS A 616 -30.59 40.57 8.39
N ALA A 617 -31.21 40.13 7.29
CA ALA A 617 -31.24 40.88 6.03
C ALA A 617 -32.63 41.51 5.90
N ALA A 618 -32.72 42.81 6.14
CA ALA A 618 -33.92 43.60 5.91
C ALA A 618 -33.93 44.08 4.45
N LYS A 619 -34.91 43.63 3.67
CA LYS A 619 -35.31 44.27 2.40
C LYS A 619 -36.00 45.60 2.72
N LYS A 620 -35.42 46.72 2.27
CA LYS A 620 -36.12 47.99 2.08
C LYS A 620 -36.20 48.27 0.58
N VAL A 621 -37.41 48.39 0.06
CA VAL A 621 -37.70 48.89 -1.29
C VAL A 621 -38.43 50.23 -1.16
N ALA A 622 -37.90 51.20 -1.91
CA ALA A 622 -38.52 52.41 -2.46
C ALA A 622 -39.10 53.51 -1.53
N LYS A 623 -38.49 54.70 -1.62
CA LYS A 623 -39.15 55.90 -2.19
C LYS A 623 -38.14 57.00 -2.51
N LYS A 624 -37.90 57.21 -3.81
CA LYS A 624 -37.37 58.45 -4.40
C LYS A 624 -38.53 59.45 -4.44
N LYS A 625 -38.36 60.64 -3.87
CA LYS A 625 -39.10 61.86 -4.23
C LYS A 625 -38.11 63.00 -4.39
N SER A 626 -38.36 63.75 -5.44
CA SER A 626 -37.65 64.87 -6.06
C SER A 626 -37.65 66.17 -5.24
N GLY A 627 -36.62 67.02 -5.43
CA GLY A 627 -36.72 68.47 -5.25
C GLY A 627 -35.41 69.16 -4.84
N PRO A 628 -35.12 70.42 -5.26
CA PRO A 628 -33.83 70.79 -5.86
C PRO A 628 -33.06 71.93 -5.14
N LYS A 629 -31.84 72.24 -5.64
CA LYS A 629 -31.12 73.55 -5.73
C LYS A 629 -29.60 73.34 -5.52
N SER A 630 -28.76 73.44 -6.55
CA SER A 630 -28.15 74.64 -7.15
C SER A 630 -27.08 75.32 -6.28
N ALA A 631 -25.80 75.05 -6.58
CA ALA A 631 -24.69 75.99 -6.78
C ALA A 631 -23.48 75.17 -7.24
#